data_AF-A0A087TXE3-F1
#
_entry.id   AF-A0A087TXE3-F1
#
_cell.length_a   1.000
_cell.length_b   1.000
_cell.length_c   1.000
_cell.angle_alpha   90.00
_cell.angle_beta   90.00
_cell.angle_gamma   90.00
#
_symmetry.space_group_name_H-M   'P 1'
#
loop_
_entity.id
_entity.type
_entity.pdbx_description
1 polymer ?
#
loop_
_entity_poly.entity_id
_entity_poly.type
_entity_poly.pdbx_seq_one_letter_code
_entity_poly.pdbx_strand_id
1 'polypeptide(L)' 'MFTEMPNLRSLEMSNNRLTTLEEQIWSGVMSQLTKLDVSNNAFECDRTLKWMVKSKKPVLLEGNCEKPEELEG' A
#
# COMPACT_ATOMS: atom_id res chain seq x y z
N MET A 1 4.63 8.02 -10.09
CA MET A 1 4.80 8.80 -8.85
C MET A 1 3.59 9.71 -8.69
N PHE A 2 2.93 9.71 -7.52
CA PHE A 2 1.64 10.37 -7.34
C PHE A 2 1.73 11.88 -7.02
N THR A 3 2.90 12.49 -7.19
CA THR A 3 3.20 13.86 -6.73
C THR A 3 2.41 14.95 -7.44
N GLU A 4 2.04 14.74 -8.70
CA GLU A 4 1.25 15.72 -9.48
C GLU A 4 -0.27 15.54 -9.30
N MET A 5 -0.71 14.84 -8.25
CA MET A 5 -2.11 14.61 -7.93
C MET A 5 -2.45 15.12 -6.51
N PRO A 6 -2.48 16.44 -6.29
CA PRO A 6 -2.65 17.04 -4.95
C PRO A 6 -4.04 16.79 -4.34
N ASN A 7 -5.02 16.45 -5.18
CA ASN A 7 -6.40 16.19 -4.77
C ASN A 7 -6.73 14.70 -4.66
N LEU A 8 -5.74 13.79 -4.83
CA LEU A 8 -5.99 12.37 -4.69
C LEU A 8 -6.33 12.04 -3.23
N ARG A 9 -7.47 11.37 -3.02
CA ARG A 9 -7.98 10.99 -1.69
C ARG A 9 -8.36 9.53 -1.58
N SER A 10 -8.75 8.90 -2.68
CA SER A 10 -9.11 7.49 -2.72
C SER A 10 -8.38 6.86 -3.88
N LEU A 11 -7.78 5.69 -3.64
CA LEU A 11 -7.13 4.92 -4.67
C LEU A 11 -7.49 3.44 -4.51
N GLU A 12 -8.06 2.87 -5.56
CA GLU A 12 -8.45 1.46 -5.66
C GLU A 12 -7.49 0.76 -6.62
N MET A 13 -6.77 -0.24 -6.13
CA MET A 13 -5.88 -1.09 -6.91
C MET A 13 -6.01 -2.56 -6.51
N SER A 14 -7.15 -2.93 -5.92
CA SER A 14 -7.41 -4.33 -5.59
C SER A 14 -7.51 -5.22 -6.82
N ASN A 15 -7.30 -6.52 -6.63
CA ASN A 15 -7.34 -7.54 -7.69
C ASN A 15 -6.30 -7.31 -8.80
N ASN A 16 -5.09 -6.90 -8.41
CA ASN A 16 -3.95 -6.75 -9.30
C ASN A 16 -2.85 -7.75 -8.93
N ARG A 17 -1.64 -7.55 -9.48
CA ARG A 17 -0.47 -8.42 -9.27
C ARG A 17 0.68 -7.67 -8.60
N LEU A 18 0.36 -6.74 -7.71
CA LEU A 18 1.38 -6.03 -6.94
C LEU A 18 2.00 -7.00 -5.94
N THR A 19 3.33 -6.97 -5.84
CA THR A 19 4.08 -7.75 -4.86
C THR A 19 4.67 -6.89 -3.75
N THR A 20 4.75 -5.57 -3.96
CA THR A 20 5.25 -4.60 -2.99
C THR A 20 4.66 -3.22 -3.24
N LEU A 21 4.86 -2.31 -2.29
CA LEU A 21 4.57 -0.89 -2.37
C LEU A 21 5.87 -0.15 -2.11
N GLU A 22 6.54 0.29 -3.18
CA GLU A 22 7.84 0.96 -3.08
C GLU A 22 7.75 2.33 -2.38
N GLU A 23 8.60 2.57 -1.38
CA GLU A 23 8.59 3.80 -0.58
C GLU A 23 8.67 5.07 -1.44
N GLN A 24 9.53 5.09 -2.46
CA GLN A 24 9.68 6.25 -3.35
C GLN A 24 8.41 6.62 -4.13
N ILE A 25 7.51 5.67 -4.36
CA ILE A 25 6.25 5.90 -5.10
C ILE A 25 5.16 6.36 -4.14
N TRP A 26 5.09 5.73 -2.97
CA TRP A 26 3.92 5.77 -2.09
C TRP A 26 4.04 6.74 -0.92
N SER A 27 5.25 6.99 -0.41
CA SER A 27 5.47 7.81 0.79
C SER A 27 4.87 9.22 0.68
N GLY A 28 4.98 9.85 -0.49
CA GLY A 28 4.46 11.19 -0.75
C GLY A 28 2.93 11.30 -0.79
N VAL A 29 2.22 10.19 -1.04
CA VAL A 29 0.75 10.19 -1.17
C VAL A 29 0.06 9.51 0.02
N MET A 30 0.75 8.66 0.76
CA MET A 30 0.17 7.85 1.83
C MET A 30 -0.56 8.70 2.89
N SER A 31 -0.03 9.88 3.22
CA SER A 31 -0.59 10.77 4.25
C SER A 31 -1.79 11.61 3.79
N GLN A 32 -1.98 11.80 2.48
CA GLN A 32 -3.13 12.54 1.92
C GLN A 32 -4.31 11.64 1.56
N LEU A 33 -4.07 10.34 1.38
CA LEU A 33 -5.12 9.37 1.09
C LEU A 33 -6.01 9.17 2.32
N THR A 34 -7.31 9.14 2.06
CA THR A 34 -8.36 8.70 2.99
C THR A 34 -8.65 7.22 2.83
N LYS A 35 -8.58 6.71 1.59
CA LYS A 35 -8.77 5.30 1.24
C LYS A 35 -7.64 4.82 0.32
N LEU A 36 -7.10 3.65 0.65
CA LEU A 36 -6.23 2.86 -0.23
C LEU A 36 -6.67 1.40 -0.14
N ASP A 37 -7.22 0.86 -1.22
CA ASP A 37 -7.49 -0.57 -1.34
C ASP A 37 -6.44 -1.20 -2.26
N VAL A 38 -5.66 -2.10 -1.70
CA VAL A 38 -4.71 -2.95 -2.41
C VAL A 38 -4.98 -4.43 -2.12
N SER A 39 -6.17 -4.77 -1.64
CA SER A 39 -6.58 -6.16 -1.37
C SER A 39 -6.48 -7.04 -2.62
N ASN A 40 -6.39 -8.35 -2.44
CA ASN A 40 -6.28 -9.31 -3.55
C ASN A 40 -5.09 -9.00 -4.48
N ASN A 41 -3.94 -8.70 -3.89
CA ASN A 41 -2.64 -8.60 -4.55
C ASN A 41 -1.66 -9.60 -3.92
N ALA A 42 -0.58 -9.93 -4.62
CA ALA A 42 0.38 -10.94 -4.22
C ALA A 42 1.52 -10.37 -3.35
N PHE A 43 1.17 -9.64 -2.28
CA PHE A 43 2.17 -8.94 -1.48
C PHE A 43 3.13 -9.88 -0.74
N GLU A 44 4.42 -9.64 -0.93
CA GLU A 44 5.48 -10.27 -0.16
C GLU A 44 5.86 -9.34 1.01
N CYS A 45 5.38 -9.68 2.20
CA CYS A 45 5.60 -8.96 3.45
C CYS A 45 6.99 -9.21 4.00
N ASP A 46 7.96 -8.64 3.30
CA ASP A 46 9.37 -8.68 3.61
C ASP A 46 9.91 -7.30 4.05
N ARG A 47 11.23 -7.08 3.89
CA ARG A 47 11.87 -5.82 4.28
C ARG A 47 11.45 -4.64 3.39
N THR A 48 10.97 -4.89 2.17
CA THR A 48 10.58 -3.85 1.21
C THR A 48 9.35 -3.09 1.66
N LEU A 49 8.46 -3.72 2.43
CA LEU A 49 7.25 -3.10 2.99
C LEU A 49 7.47 -2.48 4.39
N LYS A 50 8.68 -2.59 4.96
CA LYS A 50 8.97 -2.15 6.33
C LYS A 50 8.72 -0.67 6.58
N TRP A 51 8.87 0.18 5.56
CA TRP A 51 8.63 1.62 5.66
C TRP A 51 7.15 1.93 6.00
N MET A 52 6.22 1.08 5.57
CA MET A 52 4.78 1.24 5.84
C MET A 52 4.44 1.13 7.33
N VAL A 53 5.24 0.40 8.10
CA VAL A 53 5.05 0.26 9.56
C VAL A 53 5.24 1.61 10.26
N LYS A 54 6.16 2.43 9.76
CA LYS A 54 6.48 3.76 10.32
C LYS A 54 5.69 4.89 9.69
N SER A 55 4.94 4.61 8.63
CA SER A 55 4.24 5.62 7.84
C SER A 55 2.86 5.92 8.43
N LYS A 56 2.42 7.16 8.28
CA LYS A 56 1.02 7.51 8.54
C LYS A 56 0.16 6.85 7.46
N LYS A 57 -0.74 5.96 7.88
CA LYS A 57 -1.65 5.24 6.99
C LYS A 57 -2.91 6.06 6.70
N PRO A 58 -3.59 5.78 5.58
CA PRO A 58 -4.94 6.29 5.32
C PRO A 58 -5.93 5.86 6.40
N VAL A 59 -7.10 6.50 6.42
CA VAL A 59 -8.19 6.12 7.33
C VAL A 59 -8.66 4.69 7.06
N LEU A 60 -8.80 4.35 5.78
CA LEU A 60 -9.10 3.01 5.32
C LEU A 60 -7.93 2.49 4.49
N LEU A 61 -7.23 1.47 4.99
CA LEU A 61 -6.19 0.75 4.27
C LEU A 61 -6.57 -0.73 4.25
N GLU A 62 -6.83 -1.25 3.06
CA GLU A 62 -7.14 -2.66 2.84
C GLU A 62 -6.01 -3.31 2.05
N GLY A 63 -5.53 -4.44 2.53
CA GLY A 63 -4.37 -5.13 1.97
C GLY A 63 -3.88 -6.19 2.95
N ASN A 64 -3.45 -7.30 2.39
CA ASN A 64 -3.10 -8.52 3.11
C ASN A 64 -1.85 -9.12 2.48
N CYS A 65 -1.07 -9.82 3.30
CA CYS A 65 0.15 -10.48 2.82
C CYS A 65 -0.25 -11.80 2.15
N GLU A 66 0.35 -12.10 0.99
CA GLU A 66 0.30 -13.44 0.39
C GLU A 66 1.51 -14.27 0.82
N LYS A 67 2.65 -13.60 1.07
CA LYS A 67 3.88 -14.23 1.52
C LYS A 67 4.58 -13.40 2.60
N PRO A 68 5.46 -14.01 3.41
CA PRO A 68 5.63 -15.46 3.54
C PRO A 68 4.39 -16.10 4.21
N GLU A 69 4.25 -17.42 4.11
CA GLU A 69 3.05 -18.17 4.54
C GLU A 69 2.70 -17.89 6.02
N GLU A 70 3.69 -17.61 6.87
CA GLU A 70 3.47 -17.32 8.29
C GLU A 70 2.80 -15.96 8.53
N LEU A 71 2.81 -15.08 7.53
CA LEU A 71 2.16 -13.78 7.57
C LEU A 71 0.94 -13.70 6.66
N GLU A 72 0.53 -14.81 6.04
CA GLU A 72 -0.64 -14.84 5.16
C GLU A 72 -1.90 -14.39 5.92
N GLY A 73 -2.56 -13.34 5.42
CA GLY A 73 -3.71 -12.73 6.09
C GLY A 73 -3.87 -11.24 5.85
#